data_AF-A0A1C5MI17-F1
#
_entry.id   AF-A0A1C5MI17-F1
#
_cell.length_a   1.000
_cell.length_b   1.000
_cell.length_c   1.000
_cell.angle_alpha   90.00
_cell.angle_beta   90.00
_cell.angle_gamma   90.00
#
_symmetry.space_group_name_H-M   'P 1'
#
loop_
_entity.id
_entity.type
_entity.pdbx_description
1 polymer ?
#
loop_
_entity_poly.entity_id
_entity_poly.type
_entity_poly.pdbx_seq_one_letter_code
_entity_poly.pdbx_strand_id
1 'polypeptide(L)'
;MGKMQELHLLIKDVSAENITRLSDFAILQEKIGIHVNVTDSEQNEVVIRYDQEHVQEKLTRKAGRKKKKSDMTVGEVKILQSRGMNRAAIARELGINRSTLQRRIKKAEANTLPDDAFI
;
A
#
# COMPACT_ATOMS: atom_id res chain seq x y z
N MET A 1 -6.36 1.58 4.09
CA MET A 1 -6.30 0.28 4.80
C MET A 1 -7.00 -0.70 3.89
N GLY A 2 -6.30 -1.74 3.42
CA GLY A 2 -6.85 -2.70 2.47
C GLY A 2 -8.01 -3.48 3.08
N LYS A 3 -8.88 -4.03 2.23
CA LYS A 3 -10.02 -4.84 2.66
C LYS A 3 -9.51 -6.20 3.13
N MET A 4 -9.54 -6.44 4.44
CA MET A 4 -9.25 -7.75 5.02
C MET A 4 -10.35 -8.74 4.63
N GLN A 5 -9.94 -9.91 4.15
CA GLN A 5 -10.84 -11.01 3.82
C GLN A 5 -10.50 -12.24 4.67
N GLU A 6 -11.54 -13.01 5.01
CA GLU A 6 -11.42 -14.28 5.71
C GLU A 6 -12.08 -15.39 4.88
N LEU A 7 -11.37 -16.50 4.70
CA LEU A 7 -11.86 -17.69 4.03
C LEU A 7 -11.82 -18.86 5.01
N HIS A 8 -12.94 -19.55 5.11
CA HIS A 8 -13.19 -20.65 6.02
C HIS A 8 -13.26 -21.96 5.22
N LEU A 9 -12.37 -22.90 5.51
CA LEU A 9 -12.26 -24.17 4.80
C LEU A 9 -12.37 -25.33 5.79
N LEU A 10 -13.38 -26.19 5.60
CA LEU A 10 -13.55 -27.42 6.36
C LEU A 10 -12.56 -28.48 5.86
N ILE A 11 -11.77 -29.04 6.78
CA ILE A 11 -10.84 -30.12 6.49
C ILE A 11 -11.59 -31.44 6.62
N LYS A 12 -11.75 -32.15 5.51
CA LYS A 12 -12.35 -33.49 5.49
C LYS A 12 -11.38 -34.62 5.88
N ASP A 13 -10.08 -34.37 5.74
CA ASP A 13 -9.00 -35.33 6.01
C ASP A 13 -7.96 -34.72 6.97
N VAL A 14 -8.10 -35.07 8.24
CA VAL A 14 -7.45 -34.42 9.38
C VAL A 14 -6.35 -35.33 9.91
N SER A 15 -5.46 -35.77 9.02
CA SER A 15 -4.25 -36.46 9.44
C SER A 15 -3.25 -35.46 10.02
N ALA A 16 -2.51 -35.86 11.06
CA ALA A 16 -1.46 -35.03 11.67
C ALA A 16 -0.40 -34.58 10.64
N GLU A 17 -0.15 -35.41 9.62
CA GLU A 17 0.75 -35.08 8.51
C GLU A 17 0.20 -33.92 7.65
N ASN A 18 -1.09 -33.91 7.34
CA ASN A 18 -1.72 -32.84 6.57
C ASN A 18 -1.76 -31.51 7.36
N ILE A 19 -2.02 -31.57 8.67
CA ILE A 19 -1.98 -30.39 9.55
C ILE A 19 -0.56 -29.80 9.59
N THR A 20 0.47 -30.66 9.68
CA THR A 20 1.87 -30.22 9.69
C THR A 20 2.24 -29.55 8.37
N ARG A 21 1.88 -30.15 7.22
CA ARG A 21 2.11 -29.55 5.89
C ARG A 21 1.39 -28.21 5.71
N LEU A 22 0.18 -28.07 6.23
CA LEU A 22 -0.56 -26.80 6.22
C LEU A 22 0.12 -25.74 7.11
N SER A 23 0.69 -26.14 8.23
CA SER A 23 1.44 -25.24 9.11
C SER A 23 2.74 -24.76 8.45
N ASP A 24 3.48 -25.66 7.80
CA ASP A 24 4.67 -25.30 7.01
C ASP A 24 4.32 -24.33 5.87
N PHE A 25 3.19 -24.58 5.21
CA PHE A 25 2.66 -23.68 4.19
C PHE A 25 2.30 -22.31 4.77
N ALA A 26 1.68 -22.25 5.95
CA ALA A 26 1.31 -21.00 6.63
C ALA A 26 2.51 -20.06 6.83
N ILE A 27 3.67 -20.60 7.22
CA ILE A 27 4.90 -19.83 7.43
C ILE A 27 5.38 -19.16 6.14
N LEU A 28 5.26 -19.84 5.00
CA LEU A 28 5.66 -19.28 3.71
C LEU A 28 4.72 -18.15 3.26
N GLN A 29 3.44 -18.27 3.60
CA GLN A 29 2.39 -17.32 3.24
C GLN A 29 2.46 -16.00 4.03
N GLU A 30 3.00 -16.02 5.24
CA GLU A 30 3.15 -14.82 6.07
C GLU A 30 4.03 -13.75 5.38
N LYS A 31 5.07 -14.18 4.63
CA LYS A 31 5.96 -13.27 3.89
C LYS A 31 5.26 -12.46 2.80
N ILE A 32 4.10 -12.92 2.34
CA ILE A 32 3.29 -12.25 1.32
C ILE A 32 2.01 -11.64 1.91
N GLY A 33 1.86 -11.62 3.24
CA GLY A 33 0.73 -10.99 3.94
C GLY A 33 -0.54 -11.86 3.97
N ILE A 34 -0.38 -13.17 3.84
CA ILE A 34 -1.45 -14.14 4.04
C ILE A 34 -1.20 -14.83 5.37
N HIS A 35 -2.15 -14.72 6.28
CA HIS A 35 -2.12 -15.36 7.59
C HIS A 35 -3.03 -16.57 7.54
N VAL A 36 -2.43 -17.76 7.64
CA VAL A 36 -3.18 -19.01 7.70
C VAL A 36 -3.19 -19.48 9.14
N ASN A 37 -4.38 -19.66 9.70
CA ASN A 37 -4.57 -20.24 11.03
C ASN A 37 -5.27 -21.60 10.87
N VAL A 38 -4.68 -22.64 11.45
CA VAL A 38 -5.25 -23.99 11.45
C VAL A 38 -5.75 -24.25 12.87
N THR A 39 -7.05 -24.41 13.04
CA THR A 39 -7.65 -24.58 14.36
C THR A 39 -8.15 -26.00 14.54
N ASP A 40 -7.58 -26.71 15.52
CA ASP A 40 -8.03 -28.02 15.96
C ASP A 40 -9.16 -27.84 16.98
N SER A 41 -10.34 -27.49 16.49
CA SER A 41 -11.59 -27.57 17.24
C SER A 41 -12.48 -28.59 16.54
N GLU A 42 -13.53 -29.11 17.19
CA GLU A 42 -14.40 -30.23 16.73
C GLU A 42 -14.94 -30.13 15.29
N GLN A 43 -14.72 -29.01 14.59
CA GLN A 43 -15.10 -28.72 13.22
C GLN A 43 -13.92 -28.71 12.22
N ASN A 44 -12.69 -29.01 12.65
CA ASN A 44 -11.46 -29.14 11.86
C ASN A 44 -11.38 -28.13 10.70
N GLU A 45 -11.16 -26.87 11.04
CA GLU A 45 -11.28 -25.74 10.11
C GLU A 45 -9.93 -25.04 9.89
N VAL A 46 -9.62 -24.75 8.62
CA VAL A 46 -8.56 -23.81 8.23
C VAL A 46 -9.18 -22.45 7.96
N VAL A 47 -8.68 -21.43 8.66
CA VAL A 47 -9.06 -20.04 8.46
C VAL A 47 -7.89 -19.31 7.79
N ILE A 48 -8.13 -18.80 6.58
CA ILE A 48 -7.14 -18.00 5.83
C ILE A 48 -7.58 -16.55 5.88
N ARG A 49 -6.75 -15.70 6.48
CA ARG A 49 -6.95 -14.26 6.55
C ARG A 49 -5.93 -13.56 5.68
N TYR A 50 -6.37 -12.66 4.81
CA TYR A 50 -5.46 -11.94 3.93
C TYR A 50 -5.93 -10.54 3.58
N ASP A 51 -4.96 -9.64 3.40
CA ASP A 51 -5.19 -8.32 2.80
C ASP A 51 -5.12 -8.47 1.28
N GLN A 52 -6.28 -8.44 0.63
CA GLN A 52 -6.39 -8.65 -0.81
C GLN A 52 -5.53 -7.65 -1.60
N GLU A 53 -5.49 -6.38 -1.19
CA GLU A 53 -4.70 -5.36 -1.88
C GLU A 53 -3.21 -5.61 -1.71
N HIS A 54 -2.78 -6.01 -0.51
CA HIS A 54 -1.38 -6.30 -0.24
C HIS A 54 -0.88 -7.52 -1.03
N VAL A 55 -1.68 -8.59 -1.07
CA VAL A 55 -1.34 -9.80 -1.83
C VAL A 55 -1.25 -9.48 -3.32
N GLN A 56 -2.22 -8.74 -3.87
CA GLN A 56 -2.19 -8.32 -5.27
C GLN A 56 -0.98 -7.43 -5.57
N GLU A 57 -0.62 -6.48 -4.68
CA GLU A 57 0.57 -5.63 -4.82
C GLU A 57 1.86 -6.47 -4.92
N LYS A 58 1.97 -7.54 -4.11
CA LYS A 58 3.09 -8.47 -4.05
C LYS A 58 3.19 -9.42 -5.25
N LEU A 59 2.12 -9.60 -6.02
CA LEU A 59 2.11 -10.37 -7.27
C LEU A 59 2.50 -9.52 -8.49
N THR A 60 2.54 -8.20 -8.36
CA THR A 60 2.91 -7.32 -9.48
C THR A 60 4.43 -7.30 -9.75
N ARG A 61 4.83 -6.88 -10.96
CA ARG A 61 6.23 -6.55 -11.29
C ARG A 61 6.86 -5.46 -10.40
N LYS A 62 6.05 -4.75 -9.59
CA LYS A 62 6.49 -3.71 -8.65
C LYS A 62 6.56 -4.22 -7.21
N ALA A 63 6.36 -5.52 -6.98
CA ALA A 63 6.50 -6.12 -5.66
C ALA A 63 7.87 -5.79 -5.03
N GLY A 64 7.85 -5.34 -3.78
CA GLY A 64 9.06 -4.91 -3.06
C GLY A 64 9.57 -3.51 -3.43
N ARG A 65 8.95 -2.82 -4.39
CA ARG A 65 9.27 -1.41 -4.68
C ARG A 65 8.83 -0.53 -3.52
N LYS A 66 9.77 0.25 -2.96
CA LYS A 66 9.45 1.22 -1.90
C LYS A 66 8.29 2.12 -2.35
N LYS A 67 7.22 2.18 -1.55
CA LYS A 67 6.10 3.10 -1.78
C LYS A 67 6.67 4.51 -1.87
N LYS A 68 6.29 5.25 -2.91
CA LYS A 68 6.62 6.68 -2.98
C LYS A 68 5.96 7.33 -1.78
N LYS A 69 6.74 8.07 -0.96
CA LYS A 69 6.18 8.93 0.08
C LYS A 69 5.08 9.79 -0.56
N SER A 70 3.93 9.89 0.10
CA SER A 70 2.79 10.66 -0.41
C SER A 70 3.29 12.02 -0.90
N ASP A 71 3.16 12.24 -2.21
CA ASP A 71 3.47 13.53 -2.79
C ASP A 71 2.43 14.50 -2.20
N MET A 72 2.83 15.31 -1.22
CA MET A 72 2.00 16.42 -0.76
C MET A 72 1.55 17.22 -1.99
N THR A 73 0.26 17.47 -2.08
CA THR A 73 -0.39 18.01 -3.27
C THR A 73 0.09 19.43 -3.54
N VAL A 74 0.01 19.84 -4.80
CA VAL A 74 0.40 21.20 -5.21
C VAL A 74 -0.48 22.25 -4.51
N GLY A 75 -1.72 21.88 -4.14
CA GLY A 75 -2.61 22.72 -3.35
C GLY A 75 -2.01 23.09 -1.99
N GLU A 76 -1.42 22.12 -1.28
CA GLU A 76 -0.77 22.37 0.00
C GLU A 76 0.48 23.25 -0.14
N VAL A 77 1.24 23.11 -1.24
CA VAL A 77 2.36 24.01 -1.56
C VAL A 77 1.87 25.45 -1.82
N LYS A 78 0.73 25.62 -2.51
CA LYS A 78 0.12 26.93 -2.77
C LYS A 78 -0.39 27.58 -1.47
N ILE A 79 -0.98 26.81 -0.56
CA ILE A 79 -1.42 27.28 0.77
C ILE A 79 -0.24 27.77 1.60
N LEU A 80 0.91 27.09 1.56
CA LEU A 80 2.10 27.54 2.29
C LEU A 80 2.74 28.79 1.66
N GLN A 81 2.67 28.93 0.33
CA GLN A 81 3.09 30.16 -0.36
C GLN A 81 2.18 31.34 -0.03
N SER A 82 0.87 31.15 0.05
CA SER A 82 -0.07 32.22 0.42
C SER A 82 0.11 32.69 1.87
N ARG A 83 0.69 31.85 2.73
CA ARG A 83 1.14 32.20 4.09
C ARG A 83 2.49 32.95 4.11
N GLY A 84 3.04 33.31 2.96
CA GLY A 84 4.30 34.06 2.84
C GLY A 84 5.57 33.23 3.01
N MET A 85 5.47 31.89 3.09
CA MET A 85 6.68 31.06 3.19
C MET A 85 7.44 31.03 1.87
N ASN A 86 8.76 31.22 1.96
CA ASN A 86 9.63 31.04 0.81
C ASN A 86 9.80 29.55 0.47
N ARG A 87 10.15 29.25 -0.79
CA ARG A 87 10.27 27.87 -1.29
C ARG A 87 11.28 27.02 -0.52
N ALA A 88 12.30 27.62 0.10
CA ALA A 88 13.28 26.89 0.89
C ALA A 88 12.70 26.47 2.25
N ALA A 89 11.95 27.36 2.90
CA ALA A 89 11.22 27.07 4.13
C ALA A 89 10.16 25.99 3.89
N ILE A 90 9.41 26.09 2.79
CA ILE A 90 8.45 25.05 2.37
C ILE A 90 9.18 23.71 2.18
N ALA A 91 10.31 23.67 1.48
CA ALA A 91 11.03 22.41 1.29
C ALA A 91 11.48 21.77 2.63
N ARG A 92 11.93 22.59 3.60
CA ARG A 92 12.31 22.11 4.94
C ARG A 92 11.12 21.63 5.75
N GLU A 93 10.03 22.39 5.76
CA GLU A 93 8.77 22.03 6.42
C GLU A 93 8.26 20.67 5.91
N LEU A 94 8.47 20.43 4.62
CA LEU A 94 8.04 19.21 3.94
C LEU A 94 9.05 18.05 4.01
N GLY A 95 10.23 18.27 4.59
CA GLY A 95 11.29 17.26 4.63
C GLY A 95 11.72 16.77 3.25
N ILE A 96 11.62 17.62 2.22
CA ILE A 96 12.02 17.31 0.84
C ILE A 96 13.14 18.23 0.35
N ASN A 97 13.90 17.76 -0.63
CA ASN A 97 14.89 18.61 -1.27
C ASN A 97 14.20 19.72 -2.10
N ARG A 98 14.75 20.94 -2.08
CA ARG A 98 14.31 22.09 -2.88
C ARG A 98 14.16 21.74 -4.37
N SER A 99 15.07 20.95 -4.92
CA SER A 99 15.00 20.50 -6.33
C SER A 99 13.76 19.63 -6.61
N THR A 100 13.34 18.83 -5.62
CA THR A 100 12.12 18.01 -5.68
C THR A 100 10.88 18.88 -5.63
N LEU A 101 10.86 19.90 -4.76
CA LEU A 101 9.78 20.88 -4.70
C LEU A 101 9.61 21.63 -6.04
N GLN A 102 10.71 22.11 -6.64
CA GLN A 102 10.65 22.80 -7.94
C GLN A 102 10.12 21.90 -9.06
N ARG A 103 10.55 20.64 -9.12
CA ARG A 103 10.05 19.67 -10.10
C ARG A 103 8.55 19.41 -9.95
N ARG A 104 8.05 19.33 -8.71
CA ARG A 104 6.61 19.15 -8.42
C ARG A 104 5.79 20.35 -8.86
N ILE A 105 6.25 21.58 -8.59
CA ILE A 105 5.60 22.82 -9.03
C ILE A 105 5.52 22.87 -10.56
N LYS A 106 6.65 22.64 -11.25
CA LYS A 106 6.69 22.65 -12.73
C LYS A 106 5.76 21.61 -13.35
N LYS A 107 5.70 20.41 -12.77
CA LYS A 107 4.79 19.35 -13.23
C LYS A 107 3.32 19.74 -13.06
N ALA A 108 3.00 20.48 -12.02
CA ALA A 108 1.64 20.95 -11.77
C ALA A 108 1.24 22.06 -12.73
N GLU A 109 2.13 23.02 -12.95
CA GLU A 109 1.95 24.10 -13.93
C GLU A 109 1.76 23.55 -15.35
N ALA A 110 2.54 22.53 -15.73
CA ALA A 110 2.37 21.85 -17.03
C ALA A 110 1.02 21.13 -17.18
N ASN A 111 0.43 20.70 -16.07
CA ASN A 111 -0.90 20.09 -16.04
C ASN A 111 -2.04 21.13 -15.89
N THR A 112 -1.72 22.43 -15.84
CA THR A 112 -2.68 23.55 -15.74
C THR A 112 -2.56 24.52 -16.92
N LEU A 113 -2.19 24.04 -18.12
CA LEU A 113 -2.37 24.82 -19.34
C LEU A 113 -3.88 25.02 -19.61
N PRO A 114 -4.26 26.20 -20.17
CA PRO A 114 -5.55 26.82 -19.92
C PRO A 114 -6.68 26.21 -20.76
N ASP A 115 -7.85 26.02 -20.15
CA ASP A 115 -9.10 25.73 -20.85
C ASP A 115 -9.54 26.90 -21.78
N ASP A 116 -8.89 28.07 -21.69
CA ASP A 116 -9.20 29.27 -22.47
C ASP A 116 -8.57 29.31 -23.88
N ALA A 117 -8.17 28.17 -24.45
CA ALA A 117 -7.67 28.08 -25.83
C ALA A 117 -8.75 27.76 -26.88
N PHE A 118 -10.04 27.88 -26.52
CA PHE A 118 -11.17 27.76 -27.45
C PHE A 118 -12.28 28.76 -27.10
N ILE A 119 -12.12 30.04 -27.46
CA ILE A 119 -13.17 30.91 -28.03
C ILE A 119 -12.51 31.88 -29.01
#